data_AF-A0A947L4Z5-F1
#
_entry.id   AF-A0A947L4Z5-F1
#
_cell.length_a   1.000
_cell.length_b   1.000
_cell.length_c   1.000
_cell.angle_alpha   90.00
_cell.angle_beta   90.00
_cell.angle_gamma   90.00
#
_symmetry.space_group_name_H-M   'P 1'
#
loop_
_entity.id
_entity.type
_entity.pdbx_description
1 polymer ?
#
loop_
_entity_poly.entity_id
_entity_poly.type
_entity_poly.pdbx_seq_one_letter_code
_entity_poly.pdbx_strand_id
1 'polypeptide(L)'
;MKALLALGIGMMMASAGYAQPDTPETAVSDVVITAQLARMQIALGRDPQGRVTCATTISSGDLALDEAICKRAARCMKKKPQPAEVLSACVDKQKATFQRLIAERGL
;
A
#
# COMPACT_ATOMS: atom_id res chain seq x y z
N MET A 1 35.99 -56.30 30.15
CA MET A 1 36.25 -55.61 28.86
C MET A 1 36.08 -54.12 29.11
N LYS A 2 36.98 -53.30 28.56
CA LYS A 2 37.29 -51.92 28.99
C LYS A 2 36.09 -50.98 29.02
N ALA A 3 36.20 -50.04 29.95
CA ALA A 3 35.19 -49.11 30.42
C ALA A 3 35.55 -47.65 30.05
N LEU A 4 34.59 -46.74 30.24
CA LEU A 4 34.72 -45.26 30.34
C LEU A 4 35.09 -44.54 29.01
N LEU A 5 34.61 -43.33 28.66
CA LEU A 5 33.93 -42.25 29.39
C LEU A 5 33.26 -41.28 28.38
N ALA A 6 32.22 -40.58 28.83
CA ALA A 6 31.50 -39.51 28.15
C ALA A 6 32.33 -38.22 27.93
N LEU A 7 31.99 -37.47 26.87
CA LEU A 7 32.18 -36.02 26.63
C LEU A 7 31.91 -35.82 25.12
N GLY A 8 31.03 -34.97 24.61
CA GLY A 8 30.19 -33.94 25.16
C GLY A 8 29.54 -33.19 23.98
N ILE A 9 28.67 -32.24 24.33
CA ILE A 9 28.15 -31.16 23.47
C ILE A 9 27.04 -31.61 22.49
N GLY A 10 25.82 -31.58 23.03
CA GLY A 10 24.62 -31.43 22.22
C GLY A 10 24.66 -30.08 21.50
N MET A 11 24.64 -30.13 20.17
CA MET A 11 24.36 -28.98 19.33
C MET A 11 22.86 -29.01 19.01
N MET A 12 22.03 -28.59 19.96
CA MET A 12 20.69 -28.11 19.67
C MET A 12 20.85 -26.88 18.78
N MET A 13 20.67 -27.04 17.46
CA MET A 13 20.49 -25.89 16.58
C MET A 13 19.13 -25.27 16.91
N ALA A 14 19.20 -24.30 17.82
CA ALA A 14 18.12 -23.40 18.16
C ALA A 14 17.69 -22.62 16.91
N SER A 15 16.39 -22.70 16.66
CA SER A 15 15.59 -21.90 15.74
C SER A 15 15.95 -20.42 15.77
N ALA A 16 16.44 -19.89 14.65
CA ALA A 16 16.25 -18.49 14.30
C ALA A 16 14.95 -18.38 13.51
N GLY A 17 13.83 -18.48 14.24
CA GLY A 17 12.60 -17.86 13.75
C GLY A 17 12.89 -16.38 13.66
N TYR A 18 13.00 -15.86 12.44
CA TYR A 18 12.92 -14.43 12.22
C TYR A 18 11.52 -14.03 12.67
N ALA A 19 11.43 -13.50 13.88
CA ALA A 19 10.28 -12.71 14.26
C ALA A 19 10.28 -11.52 13.29
N GLN A 20 9.47 -11.62 12.24
CA GLN A 20 9.08 -10.44 11.48
C GLN A 20 8.57 -9.44 12.53
N PRO A 21 9.12 -8.22 12.60
CA PRO A 21 8.43 -7.18 13.33
C PRO A 21 7.05 -7.10 12.70
N ASP A 22 6.02 -7.42 13.48
CA ASP A 22 4.66 -7.00 13.23
C ASP A 22 4.69 -5.47 13.23
N THR A 23 5.10 -4.88 12.10
CA THR A 23 4.74 -3.51 11.76
C THR A 23 3.25 -3.48 11.99
N PRO A 24 2.74 -2.64 12.91
CA PRO A 24 1.31 -2.57 13.13
C PRO A 24 0.72 -2.26 11.77
N GLU A 25 0.04 -3.27 11.23
CA GLU A 25 -0.86 -3.19 10.10
C GLU A 25 -1.90 -2.19 10.59
N THR A 26 -1.56 -0.91 10.41
CA THR A 26 -2.51 0.17 10.46
C THR A 26 -3.52 -0.30 9.46
N ALA A 27 -4.68 -0.73 9.94
CA ALA A 27 -5.75 -1.27 9.13
C ALA A 27 -6.18 -0.17 8.15
N VAL A 28 -5.39 -0.01 7.09
CA VAL A 28 -5.78 0.64 5.87
C VAL A 28 -6.82 -0.31 5.35
N SER A 29 -8.10 0.08 5.45
CA SER A 29 -9.15 -0.69 4.79
C SER A 29 -8.80 -0.71 3.31
N ASP A 30 -8.17 -1.81 2.89
CA ASP A 30 -7.53 -1.98 1.60
C ASP A 30 -8.58 -1.89 0.50
N VAL A 31 -8.71 -0.70 -0.06
CA VAL A 31 -9.13 -0.55 -1.44
C VAL A 31 -7.89 -0.14 -2.22
N VAL A 32 -7.06 -1.14 -2.50
CA VAL A 32 -5.93 -1.03 -3.43
C VAL A 32 -6.50 -0.93 -4.85
N ILE A 33 -6.82 0.28 -5.31
CA ILE A 33 -7.03 0.54 -6.73
C ILE A 33 -5.67 0.86 -7.32
N THR A 34 -5.01 -0.13 -7.90
CA THR A 34 -3.86 0.10 -8.77
C THR A 34 -4.36 0.69 -10.09
N ALA A 35 -4.65 1.99 -10.10
CA ALA A 35 -4.72 2.72 -11.34
C ALA A 35 -3.29 2.93 -11.83
N GLN A 36 -2.83 2.07 -12.75
CA GLN A 36 -1.56 2.27 -13.43
C GLN A 36 -1.72 3.45 -14.39
N LEU A 37 -1.53 4.65 -13.84
CA LEU A 37 -1.18 5.81 -14.63
C LEU A 37 0.25 5.56 -15.11
N ALA A 38 0.64 6.06 -16.28
CA ALA A 38 1.87 5.64 -16.98
C ALA A 38 3.12 5.43 -16.09
N ARG A 39 3.23 6.15 -14.94
CA ARG A 39 4.29 5.99 -13.94
C ARG A 39 3.84 6.13 -12.46
N MET A 40 2.55 6.02 -12.12
CA MET A 40 2.07 6.30 -10.75
C MET A 40 1.10 5.23 -10.24
N GLN A 41 1.12 4.99 -8.93
CA GLN A 41 0.13 4.18 -8.21
C GLN A 41 -0.33 4.90 -6.93
N ILE A 42 -1.62 4.80 -6.63
CA ILE A 42 -2.24 5.38 -5.43
C ILE A 42 -3.06 4.34 -4.68
N ALA A 43 -3.18 4.50 -3.37
CA ALA A 43 -4.07 3.76 -2.50
C ALA A 43 -5.04 4.74 -1.83
N LEU A 44 -6.33 4.40 -1.80
CA LEU A 44 -7.38 5.18 -1.13
C LEU A 44 -7.87 4.40 0.08
N GLY A 45 -8.06 5.10 1.20
CA GLY A 45 -8.47 4.46 2.43
C GLY A 45 -9.18 5.43 3.37
N ARG A 46 -9.41 4.96 4.59
CA ARG A 46 -9.81 5.80 5.71
C ARG A 46 -8.89 5.56 6.88
N ASP A 47 -8.67 6.61 7.66
CA ASP A 47 -8.06 6.46 8.97
C ASP A 47 -9.08 5.98 10.02
N PRO A 48 -8.63 5.63 11.24
CA PRO A 48 -9.52 5.20 12.32
C PRO A 48 -10.55 6.25 12.75
N GLN A 49 -10.34 7.53 12.42
CA GLN A 49 -11.29 8.61 12.65
C GLN A 49 -12.30 8.77 11.51
N GLY A 50 -12.22 7.91 10.48
CA GLY A 50 -13.11 7.88 9.33
C GLY A 50 -12.80 8.95 8.26
N ARG A 51 -11.68 9.67 8.38
CA ARG A 51 -11.24 10.65 7.38
C ARG A 51 -10.69 9.92 6.17
N VAL A 52 -10.96 10.47 4.99
CA VAL A 52 -10.44 9.95 3.72
C VAL A 52 -8.93 10.14 3.68
N THR A 53 -8.20 9.08 3.35
CA THR A 53 -6.77 9.09 3.14
C THR A 53 -6.44 8.70 1.69
N CYS A 54 -5.36 9.27 1.17
CA CYS A 54 -4.76 8.88 -0.10
C CYS A 54 -3.25 8.76 0.12
N ALA A 55 -2.67 7.66 -0.33
CA ALA A 55 -1.23 7.43 -0.28
C ALA A 55 -0.73 7.11 -1.69
N THR A 56 0.38 7.71 -2.10
CA THR A 56 1.04 7.39 -3.35
C THR A 56 2.03 6.25 -3.12
N THR A 57 1.78 5.07 -3.69
CA THR A 57 2.65 3.89 -3.57
C THR A 57 3.77 3.87 -4.61
N ILE A 58 3.55 4.52 -5.77
CA ILE A 58 4.60 4.84 -6.76
C ILE A 58 4.37 6.28 -7.21
N SER A 59 5.38 7.14 -7.01
CA SER A 59 5.31 8.58 -7.33
C SER A 59 5.58 8.87 -8.80
N SER A 60 4.95 9.92 -9.34
CA SER A 60 5.26 10.44 -10.67
C SER A 60 6.58 11.20 -10.76
N GLY A 61 7.17 11.57 -9.62
CA GLY A 61 8.32 12.47 -9.53
C GLY A 61 7.96 13.97 -9.44
N ASP A 62 6.66 14.32 -9.56
CA ASP A 62 6.14 15.68 -9.35
C ASP A 62 5.15 15.67 -8.17
N LEU A 63 5.54 16.28 -7.06
CA LEU A 63 4.74 16.31 -5.83
C LEU A 63 3.39 17.03 -6.02
N ALA A 64 3.37 18.10 -6.81
CA ALA A 64 2.14 18.86 -7.04
C ALA A 64 1.15 18.08 -7.92
N LEU A 65 1.66 17.29 -8.87
CA LEU A 65 0.87 16.36 -9.65
C LEU A 65 0.32 15.22 -8.79
N ASP A 66 1.17 14.60 -7.96
CA ASP A 66 0.78 13.51 -7.07
C ASP A 66 -0.34 13.97 -6.11
N GLU A 67 -0.21 15.15 -5.52
CA GLU A 67 -1.23 15.75 -4.65
C GLU A 67 -2.54 16.01 -5.42
N ALA A 68 -2.46 16.57 -6.63
CA ALA A 68 -3.63 16.86 -7.45
C ALA A 68 -4.41 15.59 -7.81
N ILE A 69 -3.71 14.51 -8.17
CA ILE A 69 -4.29 13.20 -8.45
C ILE A 69 -4.93 12.63 -7.18
N CYS A 70 -4.21 12.63 -6.06
CA CYS A 70 -4.74 12.12 -4.79
C CYS A 70 -6.01 12.85 -4.36
N LYS A 71 -6.01 14.19 -4.39
CA LYS A 71 -7.17 15.01 -4.04
C LYS A 71 -8.36 14.78 -4.96
N ARG A 72 -8.13 14.42 -6.22
CA ARG A 72 -9.20 14.10 -7.17
C ARG A 72 -9.75 12.69 -6.93
N ALA A 73 -8.87 11.70 -6.75
CA ALA A 73 -9.24 10.31 -6.47
C ALA A 73 -10.00 10.19 -5.14
N ALA A 74 -9.60 10.93 -4.10
CA ALA A 74 -10.30 11.00 -2.81
C ALA A 74 -11.78 11.41 -2.93
N ARG A 75 -12.19 12.14 -3.98
CA ARG A 75 -13.60 12.52 -4.21
C ARG A 75 -14.48 11.34 -4.58
N CYS A 76 -13.89 10.23 -5.02
CA CYS A 76 -14.61 8.99 -5.26
C CYS A 76 -15.08 8.33 -3.95
N MET A 77 -14.46 8.67 -2.81
CA MET A 77 -14.89 8.15 -1.51
C MET A 77 -16.12 8.89 -1.00
N LYS A 78 -17.22 8.15 -0.81
CA LYS A 78 -18.45 8.68 -0.20
C LYS A 78 -18.37 8.71 1.33
N LYS A 79 -19.44 9.16 2.01
CA LYS A 79 -19.51 9.11 3.49
C LYS A 79 -19.49 7.70 4.07
N LYS A 80 -20.04 6.71 3.36
CA LYS A 80 -20.07 5.30 3.78
C LYS A 80 -19.02 4.47 3.02
N PRO A 81 -18.48 3.39 3.62
CA PRO A 81 -17.67 2.41 2.89
C PRO A 81 -18.42 1.90 1.65
N GLN A 82 -17.68 1.67 0.58
CA GLN A 82 -18.21 1.17 -0.68
C GLN A 82 -17.39 -0.05 -1.12
N PRO A 83 -17.98 -0.98 -1.90
CA PRO A 83 -17.23 -2.06 -2.51
C PRO A 83 -16.07 -1.52 -3.37
N ALA A 84 -14.96 -2.27 -3.41
CA ALA A 84 -13.76 -1.89 -4.15
C ALA A 84 -14.05 -1.64 -5.64
N GLU A 85 -14.97 -2.40 -6.23
CA GLU A 85 -15.37 -2.30 -7.63
C GLU A 85 -16.06 -0.96 -7.93
N VAL A 86 -16.87 -0.46 -6.99
CA VAL A 86 -17.56 0.82 -7.12
C VAL A 86 -16.56 1.97 -7.05
N LEU A 87 -15.58 1.89 -6.14
CA LEU A 87 -14.54 2.89 -6.03
C LEU A 87 -13.62 2.86 -7.26
N SER A 88 -13.25 1.67 -7.73
CA SER A 88 -12.44 1.45 -8.94
C SER A 88 -13.12 2.06 -10.17
N ALA A 89 -14.40 1.78 -10.38
CA ALA A 89 -15.17 2.36 -11.48
C ALA A 89 -15.25 3.90 -11.42
N CYS A 90 -15.23 4.49 -10.23
CA CYS A 90 -15.18 5.96 -10.09
C CYS A 90 -13.79 6.52 -10.48
N VAL A 91 -12.71 5.89 -10.01
CA VAL A 91 -11.34 6.28 -10.35
C VAL A 91 -11.09 6.11 -11.85
N ASP A 92 -11.60 5.04 -12.44
CA ASP A 92 -11.51 4.77 -13.88
C ASP A 92 -12.13 5.88 -14.73
N LYS A 93 -13.27 6.44 -14.29
CA LYS A 93 -13.89 7.60 -14.96
C LYS A 93 -13.03 8.86 -14.93
N GLN A 94 -12.05 8.94 -14.02
CA GLN A 94 -11.12 10.07 -13.93
C GLN A 94 -9.84 9.84 -14.77
N LYS A 95 -9.59 8.64 -15.33
CA LYS A 95 -8.35 8.30 -16.06
C LYS A 95 -7.95 9.32 -17.11
N ALA A 96 -8.90 9.76 -17.95
CA ALA A 96 -8.62 10.78 -18.98
C ALA A 96 -8.18 12.13 -18.38
N THR A 97 -8.73 12.52 -17.23
CA THR A 97 -8.31 13.72 -16.51
C THR A 97 -6.89 13.56 -15.97
N PHE A 98 -6.57 12.40 -15.39
CA PHE A 98 -5.22 12.13 -14.89
C PHE A 98 -4.18 12.13 -16.00
N GLN A 99 -4.47 11.48 -17.13
CA GLN A 99 -3.61 11.48 -18.31
C GLN A 99 -3.35 12.90 -18.82
N ARG A 100 -4.38 13.75 -18.84
CA ARG A 100 -4.24 15.16 -19.21
C ARG A 100 -3.31 15.91 -18.24
N LEU A 101 -3.50 15.75 -16.93
CA LEU A 101 -2.65 16.39 -15.92
C LEU A 101 -1.18 15.96 -16.04
N ILE A 102 -0.93 14.68 -16.34
CA ILE A 102 0.41 14.15 -16.59
C ILE A 102 1.01 14.80 -17.86
N ALA A 103 0.25 14.83 -18.95
CA ALA A 103 0.70 15.41 -20.22
C ALA A 103 1.01 16.90 -20.12
N GLU A 104 0.20 17.68 -19.38
CA GLU A 104 0.42 19.11 -19.13
C GLU A 104 1.73 19.39 -18.36
N ARG A 105 2.31 18.37 -17.69
CA ARG A 105 3.58 18.45 -16.97
C ARG A 105 4.77 17.89 -17.76
N GLY A 106 4.54 17.34 -18.96
CA GLY A 106 5.60 16.76 -19.80
C GLY A 106 6.21 15.47 -19.23
N LEU A 107 5.44 14.75 -18.39
CA LEU A 107 5.85 13.49 -17.76
C LEU A 107 5.46 12.29 -18.61
#